data_AF-A0A318PMK7-F1
#
_entry.id   AF-A0A318PMK7-F1
#
_cell.length_a   1.000
_cell.length_b   1.000
_cell.length_c   1.000
_cell.angle_alpha   90.00
_cell.angle_beta   90.00
_cell.angle_gamma   90.00
#
_symmetry.space_group_name_H-M   'P 1'
#
loop_
_entity.id
_entity.type
_entity.pdbx_description
1 polymer ?
#
loop_
_entity_poly.entity_id
_entity_poly.type
_entity_poly.pdbx_seq_one_letter_code
_entity_poly.pdbx_strand_id
1 'polypeptide(L)'
;QDEDARRLLTIPGIGPVTASLIVASVTDIGAFDTARHFAAWLGLVPRQHSSGGKTRLGRITKTGNREIRKMLVLGATSMLYRAQKWDSAAGVWLCKLLERRPGRLATVALANKLARIIWVLLSRKEIYRPAGRSVAIV
;
A
#
# COMPACT_ATOMS: atom_id res chain seq x y z
N GLN A 1 -5.26 24.69 0.14
CA GLN A 1 -4.71 23.49 0.80
C GLN A 1 -5.48 22.29 0.27
N ASP A 2 -4.78 21.25 -0.16
CA ASP A 2 -5.38 20.14 -0.89
C ASP A 2 -6.11 19.17 0.05
N GLU A 3 -7.42 18.98 -0.16
CA GLU A 3 -8.26 18.12 0.66
C GLU A 3 -7.88 16.64 0.52
N ASP A 4 -7.44 16.22 -0.67
CA ASP A 4 -7.01 14.85 -0.91
C ASP A 4 -5.71 14.55 -0.18
N ALA A 5 -4.78 15.51 -0.10
CA ALA A 5 -3.57 15.35 0.70
C ALA A 5 -3.90 15.14 2.20
N ARG A 6 -4.89 15.87 2.73
CA ARG A 6 -5.37 15.69 4.11
C ARG A 6 -6.00 14.31 4.33
N ARG A 7 -6.76 13.80 3.37
CA ARG A 7 -7.29 12.42 3.42
C ARG A 7 -6.15 11.40 3.50
N LEU A 8 -5.12 11.55 2.67
CA LEU A 8 -3.98 10.62 2.65
C LEU A 8 -3.15 10.63 3.95
N LEU A 9 -3.04 11.78 4.60
CA LEU A 9 -2.35 11.91 5.90
C LEU A 9 -3.00 11.09 7.03
N THR A 10 -4.26 10.67 6.87
CA THR A 10 -4.93 9.80 7.86
C THR A 10 -4.45 8.35 7.80
N ILE A 11 -3.73 7.96 6.75
CA ILE A 11 -3.22 6.59 6.56
C ILE A 11 -1.89 6.43 7.32
N PRO A 12 -1.78 5.45 8.24
CA PRO A 12 -0.50 5.13 8.88
C PRO A 12 0.56 4.75 7.85
N GLY A 13 1.73 5.41 7.93
CA GLY A 13 2.83 5.22 6.98
C GLY A 13 2.84 6.20 5.80
N ILE A 14 1.85 7.08 5.68
CA ILE A 14 1.85 8.16 4.70
C ILE A 14 2.12 9.50 5.39
N GLY A 15 3.24 10.14 5.04
CA GLY A 15 3.61 11.46 5.56
C GLY A 15 3.29 12.59 4.56
N PRO A 16 3.49 13.87 4.95
CA PRO A 16 3.17 15.03 4.12
C PRO A 16 3.85 15.02 2.75
N VAL A 17 5.13 14.65 2.69
CA VAL A 17 5.87 14.56 1.43
C VAL A 17 5.26 13.51 0.50
N THR A 18 4.92 12.33 1.04
CA THR A 18 4.30 11.26 0.26
C THR A 18 2.90 11.64 -0.20
N ALA A 19 2.09 12.25 0.67
CA ALA A 19 0.75 12.71 0.34
C ALA A 19 0.78 13.76 -0.78
N SER A 20 1.61 14.79 -0.64
CA SER A 20 1.78 15.83 -1.65
C SER A 20 2.30 15.26 -2.98
N LEU A 21 3.26 14.33 -2.93
CA LEU A 21 3.78 13.67 -4.14
C LEU A 21 2.68 12.91 -4.88
N ILE A 22 1.84 12.16 -4.15
CA ILE A 22 0.75 11.39 -4.75
C ILE A 22 -0.24 12.33 -5.42
N VAL A 23 -0.71 13.37 -4.71
CA VAL A 23 -1.73 14.28 -5.26
C VAL A 23 -1.18 15.10 -6.42
N ALA A 24 0.09 15.52 -6.36
CA ALA A 24 0.74 16.22 -7.48
C ALA A 24 0.97 15.34 -8.71
N SER A 25 1.15 14.03 -8.53
CA SER A 25 1.46 13.10 -9.63
C SER A 25 0.23 12.39 -10.19
N VAL A 26 -0.86 12.30 -9.44
CA VAL A 26 -2.08 11.59 -9.82
C VAL A 26 -3.17 12.64 -10.07
N THR A 27 -3.27 13.09 -11.31
CA THR A 27 -4.22 14.14 -11.72
C THR A 27 -5.67 13.67 -11.66
N ASP A 28 -5.93 12.42 -12.03
CA ASP A 28 -7.26 11.80 -11.95
C ASP A 28 -7.14 10.34 -11.46
N ILE A 29 -7.66 10.09 -10.26
CA ILE A 29 -7.71 8.73 -9.68
C ILE A 29 -8.80 7.86 -10.34
N GLY A 30 -9.81 8.49 -10.95
CA GLY A 30 -10.91 7.84 -11.67
C GLY A 30 -10.45 7.15 -12.95
N ALA A 31 -9.30 7.54 -13.51
CA ALA A 31 -8.67 6.90 -14.65
C ALA A 31 -8.25 5.43 -14.39
N PHE A 32 -8.26 4.97 -13.14
CA PHE A 32 -8.00 3.58 -12.78
C PHE A 32 -9.30 2.89 -12.38
N ASP A 33 -9.75 1.89 -13.15
CA ASP A 33 -11.00 1.16 -12.89
C ASP A 33 -11.05 0.49 -11.51
N THR A 34 -9.90 0.02 -11.03
CA THR A 34 -9.81 -0.62 -9.71
C THR A 34 -8.53 -0.27 -8.98
N ALA A 35 -8.56 -0.42 -7.65
CA ALA A 35 -7.39 -0.33 -6.78
C ALA A 35 -6.22 -1.22 -7.25
N ARG A 36 -6.50 -2.35 -7.93
CA ARG A 36 -5.46 -3.23 -8.48
C ARG A 36 -4.78 -2.60 -9.68
N HIS A 37 -5.51 -1.90 -10.56
CA HIS A 37 -4.93 -1.16 -11.68
C HIS A 37 -4.01 -0.05 -11.17
N PHE A 38 -4.42 0.69 -10.15
CA PHE A 38 -3.55 1.71 -9.53
C PHE A 38 -2.27 1.12 -8.94
N ALA A 39 -2.37 0.01 -8.19
CA ALA A 39 -1.19 -0.67 -7.66
C ALA A 39 -0.29 -1.24 -8.78
N ALA A 40 -0.87 -1.68 -9.90
CA ALA A 40 -0.14 -2.16 -11.07
C ALA A 40 0.60 -1.03 -11.79
N TRP A 41 -0.03 0.13 -11.93
CA TRP A 41 0.58 1.34 -12.48
C TRP A 41 1.78 1.78 -11.64
N LEU A 42 1.70 1.68 -10.31
CA LEU A 42 2.84 1.92 -9.42
C LEU A 42 3.93 0.83 -9.47
N GLY A 43 3.69 -0.26 -10.21
CA GLY A 43 4.62 -1.37 -10.33
C GLY A 43 4.78 -2.20 -9.06
N LEU A 44 3.75 -2.23 -8.20
CA LEU A 44 3.72 -2.94 -6.92
C LEU A 44 3.08 -4.34 -7.03
N VAL A 45 2.66 -4.76 -8.22
CA VAL A 45 2.06 -6.08 -8.47
C VAL A 45 3.12 -7.09 -8.92
N PRO A 46 2.99 -8.38 -8.57
CA PRO A 46 3.91 -9.42 -9.03
C PRO A 46 3.81 -9.58 -10.55
N ARG A 47 4.96 -9.77 -11.21
CA ARG A 47 5.02 -10.12 -12.63
C ARG A 47 4.51 -11.55 -12.82
N GLN A 48 3.55 -11.72 -13.72
CA GLN A 48 3.04 -13.03 -14.09
C GLN A 48 3.89 -13.62 -15.23
N HIS A 49 4.33 -14.86 -15.05
CA HIS A 49 4.94 -15.68 -16.11
C HIS A 49 4.10 -16.96 -16.23
N SER A 50 3.52 -17.18 -17.41
CA SER A 50 2.79 -18.41 -17.72
C SER A 50 3.44 -19.08 -18.92
N SER A 51 3.90 -20.31 -18.76
CA SER A 51 4.35 -21.16 -19.87
C SER A 51 3.73 -22.55 -19.70
N GLY A 52 3.26 -23.12 -20.82
CA GLY A 52 2.67 -24.47 -20.83
C GLY A 52 1.55 -24.69 -19.80
N GLY A 53 0.69 -23.68 -19.56
CA GLY A 53 -0.43 -23.77 -18.61
C GLY A 53 -0.07 -23.60 -17.12
N LYS A 54 1.21 -23.44 -16.76
CA LYS A 54 1.63 -23.21 -15.36
C LYS A 54 1.83 -21.72 -15.10
N THR A 55 0.98 -21.12 -14.29
CA THR A 55 1.14 -19.73 -13.86
C THR A 55 2.11 -19.63 -12.66
N ARG A 56 3.15 -18.81 -12.80
CA ARG A 56 4.09 -18.47 -11.73
C ARG A 56 4.10 -16.96 -11.50
N LEU A 57 4.11 -16.56 -10.23
CA LEU A 57 4.27 -15.16 -9.81
C LEU A 57 5.73 -14.89 -9.45
N GLY A 58 6.30 -13.85 -10.04
CA GLY A 58 7.68 -13.42 -9.83
C GLY A 58 7.80 -12.16 -8.97
N ARG A 59 8.90 -11.42 -9.18
CA ARG A 59 9.15 -10.12 -8.54
C ARG A 59 8.11 -9.09 -8.98
N ILE A 60 8.00 -7.99 -8.25
CA ILE A 60 7.16 -6.86 -8.67
C ILE A 60 7.61 -6.32 -10.03
N THR A 61 6.67 -5.79 -10.82
CA THR A 61 6.95 -5.31 -12.18
C THR A 61 7.87 -4.09 -12.20
N LYS A 62 7.84 -3.24 -11.15
CA LYS A 62 8.58 -1.97 -11.06
C LYS A 62 8.26 -0.95 -12.18
N THR A 63 7.16 -1.15 -12.89
CA THR A 63 6.65 -0.25 -13.93
C THR A 63 6.07 1.05 -13.34
N GLY A 64 5.86 2.05 -14.19
CA GLY A 64 5.29 3.36 -13.85
C GLY A 64 6.09 4.15 -12.82
N ASN A 65 5.40 4.87 -11.92
CA ASN A 65 6.02 5.93 -11.13
C ASN A 65 6.96 5.38 -10.03
N ARG A 66 8.27 5.55 -10.24
CA ARG A 66 9.34 5.10 -9.32
C ARG A 66 9.33 5.85 -7.99
N GLU A 67 9.06 7.16 -8.01
CA GLU A 67 9.12 7.99 -6.82
C GLU A 67 7.99 7.67 -5.85
N ILE A 68 6.74 7.58 -6.33
CA ILE A 68 5.62 7.14 -5.49
C ILE A 68 5.91 5.75 -4.92
N ARG A 69 6.34 4.81 -5.76
CA ARG A 69 6.66 3.45 -5.29
C ARG A 69 7.72 3.46 -4.19
N LYS A 70 8.80 4.24 -4.34
CA LYS A 70 9.85 4.39 -3.33
C LYS A 70 9.27 4.94 -2.03
N MET A 71 8.48 6.01 -2.09
CA MET A 71 7.88 6.63 -0.91
C MET A 71 6.90 5.69 -0.20
N LEU A 72 6.11 4.90 -0.93
CA LEU A 72 5.23 3.89 -0.33
C LEU A 72 6.01 2.75 0.32
N VAL A 73 7.13 2.32 -0.27
CA VAL A 73 8.00 1.30 0.34
C VAL A 73 8.66 1.82 1.61
N LEU A 74 9.11 3.08 1.64
CA LEU A 74 9.65 3.72 2.84
C LEU A 74 8.59 3.84 3.95
N GLY A 75 7.38 4.30 3.60
CA GLY A 75 6.24 4.36 4.53
C GLY A 75 5.83 2.99 5.06
N ALA A 76 5.80 1.97 4.21
CA ALA A 76 5.56 0.60 4.63
C ALA A 76 6.68 0.06 5.54
N THR A 77 7.93 0.46 5.30
CA THR A 77 9.08 0.04 6.11
C THR A 77 8.97 0.60 7.52
N SER A 78 8.59 1.87 7.69
CA SER A 78 8.39 2.44 9.03
C SER A 78 7.25 1.75 9.77
N MET A 79 6.18 1.38 9.07
CA MET A 79 5.07 0.63 9.66
C MET A 79 5.41 -0.81 10.01
N LEU A 80 6.33 -1.45 9.29
CA LEU A 80 6.87 -2.77 9.63
C LEU A 80 7.49 -2.78 11.03
N TYR A 81 8.31 -1.77 11.36
CA TYR A 81 8.93 -1.63 12.68
C TYR A 81 7.93 -1.32 13.79
N ARG A 82 6.76 -0.81 13.44
CA ARG A 82 5.67 -0.49 14.38
C ARG A 82 4.55 -1.54 14.37
N ALA A 83 4.71 -2.65 13.65
CA ALA A 83 3.64 -3.61 13.39
C ALA A 83 2.94 -4.10 14.67
N GLN A 84 3.71 -4.47 15.70
CA GLN A 84 3.18 -4.96 16.97
C GLN A 84 2.38 -3.92 17.75
N LYS A 85 2.69 -2.63 17.58
CA LYS A 85 2.01 -1.51 18.24
C LYS A 85 0.89 -0.92 17.37
N TRP A 86 0.70 -1.43 16.16
CA TRP A 86 -0.29 -0.93 15.23
C TRP A 86 -1.63 -1.63 15.47
N ASP A 87 -2.42 -1.10 16.40
CA ASP A 87 -3.73 -1.63 16.75
C ASP A 87 -4.76 -1.43 15.62
N SER A 88 -4.77 -2.37 14.67
CA SER A 88 -5.73 -2.44 13.57
C SER A 88 -5.68 -3.81 12.90
N ALA A 89 -6.69 -4.16 12.09
CA ALA A 89 -6.64 -5.36 11.26
C ALA A 89 -5.45 -5.35 10.28
N ALA A 90 -4.95 -4.18 9.87
CA ALA A 90 -3.77 -4.08 9.03
C ALA A 90 -2.49 -4.45 9.79
N GLY A 91 -2.37 -4.04 11.05
CA GLY A 91 -1.26 -4.45 11.94
C GLY A 91 -1.29 -5.94 12.23
N VAL A 92 -2.45 -6.49 12.60
CA VAL A 92 -2.63 -7.94 12.83
C VAL A 92 -2.29 -8.75 11.58
N TRP A 93 -2.75 -8.31 10.41
CA TRP A 93 -2.39 -8.93 9.13
C TRP A 93 -0.88 -8.90 8.88
N LEU A 94 -0.21 -7.78 9.19
CA LEU A 94 1.22 -7.62 8.99
C LEU A 94 2.03 -8.52 9.93
N CYS A 95 1.66 -8.63 11.20
CA CYS A 95 2.27 -9.56 12.15
C CYS A 95 2.16 -11.02 11.66
N LYS A 96 0.96 -11.46 11.27
CA LYS A 96 0.75 -12.81 10.70
C LYS A 96 1.54 -13.05 9.42
N LEU A 97 1.77 -12.00 8.62
CA LEU A 97 2.58 -12.11 7.40
C LEU A 97 4.07 -12.27 7.75
N LEU A 98 4.55 -11.56 8.76
CA LEU A 98 5.94 -11.61 9.25
C LEU A 98 6.30 -12.98 9.85
N GLU A 99 5.34 -13.70 10.42
CA GLU A 99 5.55 -15.09 10.88
C GLU A 99 5.94 -16.05 9.74
N ARG A 100 5.56 -15.75 8.49
CA ARG A 100 5.68 -16.68 7.36
C ARG A 100 6.56 -16.17 6.23
N ARG A 101 6.88 -14.88 6.21
CA ARG A 101 7.58 -14.22 5.10
C ARG A 101 8.68 -13.29 5.63
N PRO A 102 9.83 -13.19 4.93
CA PRO A 102 10.88 -12.26 5.30
C PRO A 102 10.39 -10.81 5.23
N GLY A 103 10.91 -9.96 6.11
CA GLY A 103 10.48 -8.57 6.27
C GLY A 103 10.44 -7.77 4.96
N ARG A 104 11.42 -7.94 4.06
CA ARG A 104 11.43 -7.26 2.76
C ARG A 104 10.22 -7.60 1.88
N LEU A 105 9.74 -8.84 1.91
CA LEU A 105 8.53 -9.24 1.18
C LEU A 105 7.28 -8.68 1.85
N ALA A 106 7.23 -8.69 3.19
CA ALA A 106 6.14 -8.11 3.95
C ALA A 106 6.02 -6.59 3.72
N THR A 107 7.14 -5.86 3.67
CA THR A 107 7.20 -4.44 3.32
C THR A 107 6.59 -4.15 1.95
N VAL A 108 6.97 -4.91 0.92
CA VAL A 108 6.44 -4.71 -0.43
C VAL A 108 4.95 -5.06 -0.50
N ALA A 109 4.52 -6.12 0.20
CA ALA A 109 3.11 -6.46 0.30
C ALA A 109 2.30 -5.36 1.01
N LEU A 110 2.84 -4.76 2.07
CA LEU A 110 2.22 -3.64 2.76
C LEU A 110 2.16 -2.40 1.86
N ALA A 111 3.23 -2.07 1.12
CA ALA A 111 3.21 -0.98 0.15
C ALA A 111 2.11 -1.17 -0.91
N ASN A 112 1.93 -2.41 -1.42
CA ASN A 112 0.81 -2.72 -2.32
C ASN A 112 -0.55 -2.51 -1.64
N LYS A 113 -0.71 -2.93 -0.38
CA LYS A 113 -1.93 -2.71 0.41
C LYS A 113 -2.22 -1.22 0.59
N LEU A 114 -1.20 -0.42 0.92
CA LEU A 114 -1.31 1.04 1.06
C LEU A 114 -1.72 1.69 -0.25
N ALA A 115 -1.14 1.31 -1.39
CA ALA A 115 -1.56 1.80 -2.70
C ALA A 115 -3.05 1.54 -2.95
N ARG A 116 -3.54 0.35 -2.59
CA ARG A 116 -4.96 0.02 -2.75
C ARG A 116 -5.86 0.84 -1.83
N ILE A 117 -5.42 1.12 -0.60
CA ILE A 117 -6.14 1.99 0.34
C ILE A 117 -6.19 3.42 -0.19
N ILE A 118 -5.06 3.95 -0.67
CA ILE A 118 -4.97 5.29 -1.28
C ILE A 118 -6.00 5.45 -2.39
N TRP A 119 -6.05 4.49 -3.32
CA TRP A 119 -7.03 4.52 -4.41
C TRP A 119 -8.47 4.58 -3.87
N VAL A 120 -8.83 3.72 -2.92
CA VAL A 120 -10.19 3.71 -2.35
C VAL A 120 -10.55 5.04 -1.70
N LEU A 121 -9.64 5.62 -0.90
CA LEU A 121 -9.90 6.89 -0.20
C LEU A 121 -10.03 8.06 -1.17
N LEU A 122 -9.19 8.13 -2.20
CA LEU A 122 -9.23 9.18 -3.21
C LEU A 122 -10.47 9.05 -4.12
N SER A 123 -10.83 7.83 -4.52
CA SER A 123 -12.02 7.58 -5.36
C SER A 123 -13.33 7.84 -4.62
N ARG A 124 -13.39 7.52 -3.32
CA ARG A 124 -14.60 7.71 -2.50
C ARG A 124 -14.66 9.04 -1.75
N LYS A 125 -13.58 9.82 -1.78
CA LYS A 125 -13.41 11.04 -0.99
C LYS A 125 -13.60 10.80 0.52
N GLU A 126 -13.19 9.63 0.99
CA GLU A 126 -13.26 9.20 2.39
C GLU A 126 -11.93 9.36 3.13
N ILE A 127 -11.98 9.30 4.46
CA ILE A 127 -10.80 9.25 5.33
C ILE A 127 -10.50 7.81 5.77
N TYR A 128 -9.24 7.53 6.10
CA TYR A 128 -8.84 6.23 6.60
C TYR A 128 -9.49 5.96 7.96
N ARG A 129 -10.20 4.83 8.06
CA ARG A 129 -10.75 4.31 9.32
C ARG A 129 -10.12 2.94 9.58
N PRO A 130 -9.35 2.77 10.66
CA PRO A 130 -8.82 1.45 11.02
C PRO A 130 -10.00 0.55 11.41
N ALA A 131 -10.18 -0.56 10.68
CA ALA A 131 -11.14 -1.59 11.05
C ALA A 131 -10.47 -2.66 11.93
N GLY A 132 -11.13 -3.08 13.02
CA GLY A 132 -10.78 -4.24 13.85
C GLY A 132 -10.01 -3.91 15.14
N ARG A 133 -10.52 -4.44 16.27
CA ARG A 133 -9.85 -4.52 17.58
C ARG A 133 -8.63 -5.45 17.49
N SER A 134 -7.53 -5.06 18.13
CA SER A 134 -6.44 -5.94 18.54
C SER A 134 -6.98 -7.23 19.19
N VAL A 135 -6.59 -8.38 18.66
CA VAL A 135 -6.50 -9.58 19.51
C VAL A 135 -5.20 -9.39 20.28
N ALA A 136 -5.30 -9.15 21.59
CA ALA A 136 -4.14 -9.13 22.46
C ALA A 136 -3.34 -10.40 22.21
N ILE A 137 -2.11 -10.24 21.73
CA ILE A 137 -1.16 -11.35 21.70
C ILE A 137 -0.65 -11.44 23.14
N VAL A 138 -1.23 -12.38 23.88
CA VAL A 138 -0.75 -12.83 25.20
C VAL A 138 0.55 -13.60 25.03
#